data_AF-Q4W538-F1
#
_entry.id   AF-Q4W538-F1
#
_cell.length_a   1.000
_cell.length_b   1.000
_cell.length_c   1.000
_cell.angle_alpha   90.00
_cell.angle_beta   90.00
_cell.angle_gamma   90.00
#
_symmetry.space_group_name_H-M   'P 1'
#
loop_
_entity.id
_entity.type
_entity.pdbx_description
1 polymer ?
#
loop_
_entity_poly.entity_id
_entity_poly.type
_entity_poly.pdbx_seq_one_letter_code
_entity_poly.pdbx_strand_id
1 'polypeptide(L)'
;MHNLGGLAAGYAVATVARCDVIDRRTIAIEIGMQNSGLGVTLANQFFQPLAALPGALFSLWHNLSGIALARHWSRKATFVASEA
;
A
#
# COMPACT_ATOMS: atom_id res chain seq x y z
N MET A 1 7.06 7.77 -4.30
CA MET A 1 8.24 6.87 -4.28
C MET A 1 8.18 5.86 -3.12
N HIS A 2 7.89 6.28 -1.88
CA HIS A 2 7.91 5.36 -0.71
C HIS A 2 6.83 4.25 -0.73
N ASN A 3 5.58 4.57 -1.11
CA ASN A 3 4.47 3.60 -1.14
C ASN A 3 4.65 2.47 -2.18
N LEU A 4 5.08 2.80 -3.40
CA LEU A 4 5.36 1.78 -4.44
C LEU A 4 6.53 0.88 -4.04
N GLY A 5 7.54 1.45 -3.37
CA GLY A 5 8.64 0.67 -2.78
C GLY A 5 8.16 -0.30 -1.71
N GLY A 6 7.28 0.14 -0.80
CA GLY A 6 6.67 -0.72 0.22
C GLY A 6 5.82 -1.85 -0.36
N LEU A 7 4.99 -1.56 -1.39
CA LEU A 7 4.19 -2.57 -2.10
C LEU A 7 5.07 -3.62 -2.77
N ALA A 8 6.11 -3.18 -3.49
CA ALA A 8 7.03 -4.08 -4.19
C ALA A 8 7.88 -4.91 -3.21
N ALA A 9 8.41 -4.28 -2.16
CA ALA A 9 9.21 -4.95 -1.15
C ALA A 9 8.38 -5.97 -0.36
N GLY A 10 7.16 -5.62 0.06
CA GLY A 10 6.27 -6.54 0.77
C GLY A 10 5.90 -7.76 -0.08
N TYR A 11 5.60 -7.55 -1.36
CA TYR A 11 5.34 -8.66 -2.29
C TYR A 11 6.57 -9.54 -2.51
N ALA A 12 7.75 -8.93 -2.67
CA ALA A 12 9.01 -9.64 -2.89
C ALA A 12 9.41 -10.47 -1.66
N VAL A 13 9.32 -9.90 -0.46
CA VAL A 13 9.61 -10.61 0.80
C VAL A 13 8.67 -11.80 0.99
N ALA A 14 7.36 -11.61 0.79
CA ALA A 14 6.40 -12.71 0.88
C ALA A 14 6.59 -13.77 -0.21
N THR A 15 7.12 -13.39 -1.37
CA THR A 15 7.50 -14.32 -2.45
C THR A 15 8.72 -15.15 -2.04
N VAL A 16 9.75 -14.53 -1.48
CA VAL A 16 10.95 -15.23 -0.98
C VAL A 16 10.58 -16.15 0.19
N ALA A 17 9.64 -15.75 1.04
CA ALA A 17 9.09 -16.56 2.12
C ALA A 17 8.16 -17.70 1.64
N ARG A 18 7.92 -17.83 0.33
CA ARG A 18 7.06 -18.85 -0.27
C ARG A 18 5.60 -18.86 0.23
N CYS A 19 5.09 -17.71 0.68
CA CYS A 19 3.68 -17.55 1.04
C CYS A 19 2.77 -17.82 -0.17
N ASP A 20 1.49 -18.05 0.03
CA ASP A 20 0.55 -18.21 -1.09
C ASP A 20 0.26 -16.85 -1.78
N VAL A 21 -0.48 -16.88 -2.89
CA VAL A 21 -0.76 -15.65 -3.66
C VAL A 21 -1.64 -14.68 -2.88
N ILE A 22 -2.49 -15.16 -1.97
CA ILE A 22 -3.37 -14.32 -1.16
C ILE A 22 -2.54 -13.58 -0.11
N ASP A 23 -1.74 -14.30 0.66
CA ASP A 23 -0.85 -13.78 1.69
C ASP A 23 0.16 -12.78 1.11
N ARG A 24 0.75 -13.06 -0.05
CA ARG A 24 1.66 -12.12 -0.73
C ARG A 24 0.99 -10.79 -1.06
N ARG A 25 -0.27 -10.80 -1.48
CA ARG A 25 -1.03 -9.59 -1.80
C ARG A 25 -1.40 -8.83 -0.53
N THR A 26 -1.80 -9.55 0.51
CA THR A 26 -2.11 -8.98 1.83
C THR A 26 -0.87 -8.28 2.42
N ILE A 27 0.27 -8.97 2.48
CA ILE A 27 1.52 -8.42 3.03
C ILE A 27 2.00 -7.19 2.24
N ALA A 28 1.89 -7.22 0.91
CA ALA A 28 2.23 -6.08 0.07
C ALA A 28 1.37 -4.84 0.39
N ILE A 29 0.06 -5.03 0.57
CA ILE A 29 -0.87 -3.94 0.95
C ILE A 29 -0.52 -3.41 2.33
N GLU A 30 -0.30 -4.28 3.31
CA GLU A 30 -0.08 -3.87 4.69
C GLU A 30 1.24 -3.11 4.90
N ILE A 31 2.28 -3.47 4.14
CA ILE A 31 3.57 -2.77 4.17
C ILE A 31 3.50 -1.47 3.36
N GLY A 32 2.77 -1.47 2.23
CA GLY A 32 2.64 -0.31 1.35
C GLY A 32 1.68 0.77 1.86
N MET A 33 0.64 0.38 2.60
CA MET A 33 -0.44 1.24 3.10
C MET A 33 -0.25 1.53 4.58
N GLN A 34 0.60 2.50 4.89
CA GLN A 34 0.82 2.95 6.27
C GLN A 34 -0.28 3.92 6.72
N ASN A 35 -0.48 4.06 8.04
CA ASN A 35 -1.36 5.06 8.61
C ASN A 35 -0.75 6.46 8.45
N SER A 36 -1.04 7.07 7.30
CA SER A 36 -0.58 8.42 6.96
C SER A 36 -1.22 9.51 7.81
N GLY A 37 -2.42 9.28 8.36
CA GLY A 37 -3.12 10.21 9.26
C GLY A 37 -2.35 10.45 10.56
N LEU A 38 -1.79 9.39 11.17
CA LEU A 38 -0.92 9.52 12.34
C LEU A 38 0.31 10.38 12.03
N GLY A 39 0.92 10.18 10.85
CA GLY A 39 2.08 10.94 10.40
C GLY A 39 1.78 12.43 10.20
N VAL A 40 0.63 12.76 9.61
CA VAL A 40 0.18 14.15 9.43
C VAL A 40 -0.10 14.83 10.77
N THR A 41 -0.75 14.13 11.71
CA THR A 41 -1.03 14.67 13.05
C THR A 41 0.25 14.96 13.82
N LEU A 42 1.23 14.04 13.82
CA LEU A 42 2.55 14.26 14.43
C LEU A 42 3.31 15.41 13.75
N ALA A 43 3.24 15.51 12.42
CA ALA A 43 3.87 16.60 11.68
C ALA A 43 3.30 17.97 12.08
N ASN A 44 1.98 18.08 12.22
CA ASN A 44 1.32 19.30 12.68
C ASN A 44 1.61 19.65 14.14
N GLN A 45 1.85 18.64 14.99
CA GLN A 45 2.08 18.86 16.42
C GLN A 45 3.52 19.30 16.72
N PHE A 46 4.52 18.77 16.00
CA PHE A 46 5.93 18.96 16.33
C PHE A 46 6.71 19.80 15.30
N PHE A 47 6.13 20.11 14.14
CA PHE A 47 6.78 20.88 13.08
C PHE A 47 5.90 22.03 12.59
N GLN A 48 6.44 22.82 11.66
CA GLN A 48 5.68 23.90 11.03
C GLN A 48 4.54 23.33 10.16
N PRO A 49 3.38 24.00 10.07
CA PRO A 49 2.22 23.50 9.31
C PRO A 49 2.51 23.15 7.84
N LEU A 50 3.50 23.82 7.23
CA LEU A 50 3.95 23.52 5.88
C LEU A 50 4.54 22.10 5.73
N ALA A 51 5.03 21.49 6.82
CA ALA A 51 5.56 20.13 6.84
C ALA A 51 4.47 19.05 6.75
N ALA A 52 3.19 19.39 6.96
CA ALA A 52 2.07 18.45 6.83
C ALA A 52 1.62 18.22 5.37
N LEU A 53 1.93 19.15 4.46
CA LEU A 53 1.54 19.08 3.04
C LEU A 53 2.06 17.81 2.33
N PRO A 54 3.36 17.43 2.44
CA PRO A 54 3.84 16.18 1.87
C PRO A 54 3.11 14.95 2.43
N GLY A 55 2.77 14.96 3.71
CA GLY A 55 2.02 13.88 4.37
C GLY A 55 0.59 13.75 3.83
N ALA A 56 -0.13 14.86 3.68
CA ALA A 56 -1.48 14.87 3.13
C ALA A 56 -1.53 14.44 1.65
N LEU A 57 -0.56 14.87 0.84
CA LEU A 57 -0.42 14.41 -0.55
C LEU A 57 -0.07 12.92 -0.62
N PHE A 58 0.78 12.45 0.29
CA PHE A 58 1.10 11.03 0.42
C PHE A 58 -0.13 10.21 0.80
N SER A 59 -0.97 10.71 1.72
CA SER A 59 -2.27 10.12 2.08
C SER A 59 -3.14 9.88 0.85
N LEU A 60 -3.31 10.90 0.01
CA LEU A 60 -4.11 10.75 -1.21
C LEU A 60 -3.51 9.72 -2.17
N TRP A 61 -2.19 9.77 -2.37
CA TRP A 61 -1.48 8.91 -3.30
C TRP A 61 -1.53 7.43 -2.92
N HIS A 62 -1.24 7.08 -1.66
CA HIS A 62 -1.19 5.67 -1.25
C HIS A 62 -2.57 5.01 -1.25
N ASN A 63 -3.64 5.78 -1.00
CA ASN A 63 -5.00 5.29 -1.09
C ASN A 63 -5.38 5.01 -2.56
N LEU A 64 -5.08 5.94 -3.48
CA LEU A 64 -5.34 5.73 -4.92
C LEU A 64 -4.55 4.54 -5.48
N SER A 65 -3.26 4.43 -5.13
CA SER A 65 -2.41 3.34 -5.61
C SER A 65 -2.82 1.99 -5.03
N GLY A 66 -3.19 1.93 -3.75
CA GLY A 66 -3.70 0.74 -3.09
C GLY A 66 -5.00 0.24 -3.72
N ILE A 67 -5.97 1.13 -3.97
CA ILE A 67 -7.22 0.80 -4.65
C ILE A 67 -6.95 0.32 -6.08
N ALA A 68 -6.08 0.99 -6.83
CA ALA A 68 -5.74 0.61 -8.20
C ALA A 68 -5.09 -0.79 -8.25
N LEU A 69 -4.17 -1.09 -7.33
CA LEU A 69 -3.49 -2.39 -7.24
C LEU A 69 -4.45 -3.50 -6.80
N ALA A 70 -5.27 -3.26 -5.77
CA ALA A 70 -6.31 -4.18 -5.32
C ALA A 70 -7.29 -4.50 -6.46
N ARG A 71 -7.72 -3.47 -7.21
CA ARG A 71 -8.58 -3.64 -8.39
C ARG A 71 -7.90 -4.38 -9.54
N HIS A 72 -6.58 -4.24 -9.71
CA HIS A 72 -5.82 -5.02 -10.69
C HIS A 72 -5.77 -6.51 -10.29
N TRP A 73 -5.53 -6.81 -9.01
CA TRP A 73 -5.49 -8.18 -8.51
C TRP A 73 -6.85 -8.86 -8.44
N SER A 74 -7.91 -8.11 -8.12
CA SER A 74 -9.30 -8.59 -8.18
C SER A 74 -9.64 -9.08 -9.58
N ARG A 75 -9.34 -8.30 -10.62
CA ARG A 75 -9.56 -8.71 -12.02
C ARG A 75 -8.83 -10.01 -12.41
N LYS A 76 -7.67 -10.30 -11.82
CA LYS A 76 -6.94 -11.55 -12.05
C LYS A 76 -7.46 -12.73 -11.23
N ALA A 77 -7.96 -12.48 -10.01
CA ALA A 77 -8.57 -13.52 -9.18
C ALA A 77 -9.91 -14.00 -9.76
N THR A 78 -10.71 -13.09 -10.33
CA THR A 78 -11.96 -13.42 -11.00
C THR A 78 -11.74 -14.26 -12.27
N PHE A 79 -10.62 -14.07 -12.97
CA PHE A 79 -10.28 -14.89 -14.15
C PHE A 79 -9.96 -16.34 -13.75
N VAL A 80 -9.19 -16.55 -12.68
CA VAL A 80 -8.86 -17.89 -12.16
C VAL A 80 -10.09 -18.62 -11.61
N ALA A 81 -11.03 -17.90 -10.98
CA ALA A 81 -12.26 -18.49 -10.46
C ALA A 81 -13.31 -18.81 -11.55
N SER A 82 -13.15 -18.28 -12.77
CA SER A 82 -14.03 -18.57 -13.91
C SER A 82 -13.59 -19.79 -14.72
N GLU A 83 -12.36 -20.28 -14.50
CA GLU A 83 -11.78 -21.46 -15.18
C GLU A 83 -11.70 -22.70 -14.28
N ALA A 84 -12.22 -22.63 -13.04
CA ALA A 84 -12.30 -23.72 -12.06
C ALA A 84 -13.75 -24.16 -11.86
#